data_AF-A0A7W0RZ63-F1
#
_entry.id   AF-A0A7W0RZ63-F1
#
_cell.length_a   1.000
_cell.length_b   1.000
_cell.length_c   1.000
_cell.angle_alpha   90.00
_cell.angle_beta   90.00
_cell.angle_gamma   90.00
#
_symmetry.space_group_name_H-M   'P 1'
#
loop_
_entity.id
_entity.type
_entity.pdbx_description
1 polymer ?
#
loop_
_entity_poly.entity_id
_entity_poly.type
_entity_poly.pdbx_seq_one_letter_code
_entity_poly.pdbx_strand_id
1 'polypeptide(L)'
;MTMVDAPALKLPFVRLESDVPWDAARHVELTPPERITLLEEWGPDAAGPTAHSPVAITSPLRFLSDEGVQALQEICTELAQYGSGVGRIAKKVRGAVYRSSFLRGMASDPTILAFLGEIAQVPLEPHPVHHHAVHINYAPDDLALNVDQWHRDAIAFDYVLMASDPRPMKGGRFEYYAGPMEEGRDLLLAEKELPTGKVKSPEFPGPGWAVLQQGHRVLHRACRLEERYPRITVVNSFWAPVPGVDDPTDLPTILKFDGPEVALTEWSRFQALVGASQLQHFAHTQTDFTRPLPELQAELRRIAGVLEDAADAFDRDDAGSLISYGAGS
;
A
#
# COMPACT_ATOMS: atom_id res chain seq x y z
N MET A 1 -17.32 -11.52 -8.96
CA MET A 1 -17.79 -10.20 -9.44
C MET A 1 -17.06 -9.93 -10.74
N THR A 2 -17.76 -9.81 -11.86
CA THR A 2 -17.14 -9.48 -13.14
C THR A 2 -16.47 -8.12 -13.00
N MET A 3 -15.15 -8.05 -13.21
CA MET A 3 -14.48 -6.76 -13.36
C MET A 3 -15.23 -5.99 -14.42
N VAL A 4 -15.69 -4.78 -14.08
CA VAL A 4 -16.12 -3.84 -15.12
C VAL A 4 -14.93 -3.72 -16.05
N ASP A 5 -15.07 -4.18 -17.30
CA ASP A 5 -14.06 -3.98 -18.33
C ASP A 5 -13.66 -2.51 -18.25
N ALA A 6 -12.36 -2.25 -18.05
CA ALA A 6 -11.86 -0.91 -17.88
C ALA A 6 -12.44 -0.05 -19.02
N PRO A 7 -13.23 0.99 -18.71
CA PRO A 7 -13.85 1.79 -19.75
C PRO A 7 -12.76 2.24 -20.72
N ALA A 8 -13.05 2.16 -22.02
CA ALA A 8 -12.12 2.59 -23.07
C ALA A 8 -11.49 3.93 -22.65
N LEU A 9 -10.20 3.90 -22.30
CA LEU A 9 -9.48 5.02 -21.70
C LEU A 9 -9.61 6.25 -22.61
N LYS A 10 -10.49 7.19 -22.26
CA LYS A 10 -10.46 8.55 -22.80
C LYS A 10 -9.58 9.40 -21.86
N LEU A 11 -8.27 9.42 -22.15
CA LEU A 11 -7.18 10.25 -21.54
C LEU A 11 -6.93 9.97 -20.03
N PRO A 12 -5.72 10.16 -19.43
CA PRO A 12 -4.39 10.60 -19.92
C PRO A 12 -3.26 9.53 -19.88
N PHE A 13 -3.56 8.24 -19.67
CA PHE A 13 -2.55 7.19 -19.51
C PHE A 13 -2.21 6.50 -20.84
N VAL A 14 -1.00 6.71 -21.34
CA VAL A 14 -0.44 6.04 -22.53
C VAL A 14 0.26 4.75 -22.10
N ARG A 15 -0.01 3.66 -22.82
CA ARG A 15 0.65 2.36 -22.62
C ARG A 15 2.14 2.48 -22.87
N LEU A 16 2.95 1.82 -22.04
CA LEU A 16 4.41 1.84 -22.16
C LEU A 16 4.87 1.01 -23.37
N GLU A 17 5.98 1.42 -23.97
CA GLU A 17 6.64 0.65 -25.02
C GLU A 17 7.26 -0.64 -24.46
N SER A 18 7.78 -0.58 -23.23
CA SER A 18 8.33 -1.71 -22.50
C SER A 18 7.27 -2.63 -21.87
N ASP A 19 5.97 -2.36 -22.06
CA ASP A 19 4.93 -3.15 -21.41
C ASP A 19 4.79 -4.54 -22.04
N VAL A 20 4.80 -5.55 -21.19
CA VAL A 20 4.54 -6.94 -21.56
C VAL A 20 3.28 -7.45 -20.85
N PRO A 21 2.62 -8.50 -21.36
CA PRO A 21 1.54 -9.16 -20.61
C PRO A 21 2.08 -9.78 -19.32
N TRP A 22 1.30 -9.73 -18.24
CA TRP A 22 1.60 -10.51 -17.03
C TRP A 22 1.36 -12.01 -17.29
N ASP A 23 2.30 -12.85 -16.88
CA ASP A 23 2.21 -14.31 -16.92
C ASP A 23 2.79 -14.87 -15.63
N ALA A 24 1.92 -15.36 -14.74
CA ALA A 24 2.32 -15.91 -13.45
C ALA A 24 3.28 -17.11 -13.60
N ALA A 25 3.13 -17.93 -14.64
CA ALA A 25 3.97 -19.10 -14.83
C ALA A 25 5.43 -18.74 -15.15
N ARG A 26 5.66 -17.53 -15.67
CA ARG A 26 6.98 -17.02 -16.05
C ARG A 26 7.55 -16.04 -15.03
N HIS A 27 6.72 -15.14 -14.52
CA HIS A 27 7.18 -13.98 -13.77
C HIS A 27 7.20 -14.18 -12.25
N VAL A 28 6.51 -15.19 -11.75
CA VAL A 28 6.36 -15.42 -10.30
C VAL A 28 7.32 -16.50 -9.83
N GLU A 29 7.98 -16.23 -8.70
CA GLU A 29 8.78 -17.19 -7.96
C GLU A 29 8.54 -16.93 -6.47
N LEU A 30 7.63 -17.70 -5.85
CA LEU A 30 7.23 -17.45 -4.47
C LEU A 30 8.02 -18.34 -3.52
N THR A 31 8.75 -17.72 -2.59
CA THR A 31 9.35 -18.40 -1.44
C THR A 31 8.90 -17.67 -0.18
N PRO A 32 8.31 -18.36 0.81
CA PRO A 32 7.82 -17.73 2.04
C PRO A 32 8.96 -17.06 2.81
N PRO A 33 8.65 -16.05 3.64
CA PRO A 33 9.64 -15.42 4.49
C PRO A 33 10.11 -16.40 5.58
N GLU A 34 11.38 -16.28 5.99
CA GLU A 34 11.93 -17.04 7.12
C GLU A 34 11.23 -16.69 8.46
N ARG A 35 10.74 -15.45 8.59
CA ARG A 35 10.09 -14.97 9.81
C ARG A 35 8.91 -14.06 9.50
N ILE A 36 7.81 -14.30 10.20
CA ILE A 36 6.66 -13.41 10.29
C ILE A 36 6.69 -12.78 11.68
N THR A 37 6.83 -11.46 11.76
CA THR A 37 6.77 -10.72 13.03
C THR A 37 5.33 -10.35 13.32
N LEU A 38 4.86 -10.65 14.52
CA LEU A 38 3.51 -10.30 14.97
C LEU A 38 3.50 -8.96 15.72
N LEU A 39 2.35 -8.28 15.69
CA LEU A 39 2.15 -7.01 16.39
C LEU A 39 2.32 -7.19 17.91
N GLU A 40 1.85 -8.31 18.47
CA GLU A 40 1.99 -8.60 19.91
C GLU A 40 3.45 -8.65 20.40
N GLU A 41 4.41 -8.97 19.52
CA GLU A 41 5.84 -8.96 19.84
C GLU A 41 6.35 -7.53 20.12
N TRP A 42 5.62 -6.52 19.67
CA TRP A 42 5.93 -5.10 19.89
C TRP A 42 5.23 -4.53 21.13
N GLY A 43 4.43 -5.34 21.83
CA GLY A 43 3.73 -4.98 23.05
C GLY A 43 2.21 -5.10 22.94
N PRO A 44 1.49 -5.05 24.07
CA PRO A 44 0.05 -5.29 24.12
C PRO A 44 -0.78 -4.27 23.31
N ASP A 45 -0.27 -3.05 23.15
CA ASP A 45 -0.97 -1.96 22.47
C ASP A 45 -0.64 -1.87 20.98
N ALA A 46 0.27 -2.70 20.47
CA ALA A 46 0.77 -2.59 19.09
C ALA A 46 -0.27 -2.94 18.03
N ALA A 47 -1.22 -3.85 18.31
CA ALA A 47 -2.30 -4.15 17.39
C ALA A 47 -3.30 -2.99 17.29
N GLY A 48 -3.74 -2.46 18.43
CA GLY A 48 -4.84 -1.49 18.48
C GLY A 48 -6.16 -2.06 17.95
N PRO A 49 -7.24 -1.25 17.93
CA PRO A 49 -8.56 -1.70 17.49
C PRO A 49 -8.70 -1.82 15.97
N THR A 50 -7.73 -1.28 15.20
CA THR A 50 -7.79 -1.21 13.73
C THR A 50 -6.86 -2.20 13.04
N ALA A 51 -6.20 -3.10 13.77
CA ALA A 51 -5.44 -4.17 13.15
C ALA A 51 -6.36 -5.11 12.37
N HIS A 52 -5.97 -5.39 11.14
CA HIS A 52 -6.67 -6.31 10.24
C HIS A 52 -6.20 -7.75 10.43
N SER A 53 -5.04 -7.93 11.06
CA SER A 53 -4.43 -9.23 11.34
C SER A 53 -3.36 -9.09 12.45
N PRO A 54 -2.97 -10.19 13.12
CA PRO A 54 -1.85 -10.18 14.06
C PRO A 54 -0.49 -9.88 13.41
N VAL A 55 -0.36 -9.99 12.08
CA VAL A 55 0.90 -9.86 11.36
C VAL A 55 1.31 -8.39 11.24
N ALA A 56 2.53 -8.08 11.66
CA ALA A 56 3.10 -6.75 11.53
C ALA A 56 3.91 -6.62 10.23
N ILE A 57 4.99 -7.39 10.12
CA ILE A 57 5.93 -7.34 8.98
C ILE A 57 6.71 -8.66 8.86
N THR A 58 7.08 -9.03 7.65
CA THR A 58 7.88 -10.22 7.36
C THR A 58 9.37 -9.90 7.21
N SER A 59 10.23 -10.92 7.38
CA SER A 59 11.52 -10.92 6.68
C SER A 59 11.31 -10.99 5.16
N PRO A 60 12.36 -10.77 4.34
CA PRO A 60 12.19 -10.83 2.90
C PRO A 60 11.68 -12.19 2.40
N LEU A 61 10.74 -12.14 1.47
CA LEU A 61 10.19 -13.26 0.70
C LEU A 61 10.58 -13.11 -0.77
N ARG A 62 10.77 -14.23 -1.49
CA ARG A 62 10.97 -14.19 -2.94
C ARG A 62 9.61 -13.99 -3.60
N PHE A 63 9.53 -13.07 -4.55
CA PHE A 63 8.29 -12.64 -5.18
C PHE A 63 8.29 -12.85 -6.70
N LEU A 64 9.30 -12.32 -7.40
CA LEU A 64 9.44 -12.45 -8.86
C LEU A 64 10.55 -13.42 -9.22
N SER A 65 10.38 -14.12 -10.34
CA SER A 65 11.47 -14.80 -11.03
C SER A 65 12.44 -13.78 -11.64
N ASP A 66 13.60 -14.24 -12.12
CA ASP A 66 14.55 -13.37 -12.81
C ASP A 66 13.95 -12.73 -14.08
N GLU A 67 13.07 -13.44 -14.77
CA GLU A 67 12.33 -12.91 -15.92
C GLU A 67 11.33 -11.83 -15.50
N GLY A 68 10.59 -12.06 -14.40
CA GLY A 68 9.69 -11.06 -13.84
C GLY A 68 10.44 -9.81 -13.37
N VAL A 69 11.60 -9.98 -12.76
CA VAL A 69 12.49 -8.87 -12.37
C VAL A 69 12.91 -8.06 -13.59
N GLN A 70 13.35 -8.72 -14.66
CA GLN A 70 13.79 -8.01 -15.87
C GLN A 70 12.66 -7.18 -16.46
N ALA A 71 11.47 -7.77 -16.65
CA ALA A 71 10.29 -7.06 -17.16
C ALA A 71 9.93 -5.86 -16.26
N LEU A 72 9.94 -6.05 -14.94
CA LEU A 72 9.66 -4.97 -13.98
C LEU A 72 10.69 -3.84 -14.09
N GLN A 73 11.97 -4.15 -14.22
CA GLN A 73 13.03 -3.15 -14.34
C GLN A 73 12.90 -2.31 -15.61
N GLU A 74 12.60 -2.94 -16.75
CA GLU A 74 12.38 -2.23 -18.03
C GLU A 74 11.19 -1.27 -17.92
N ILE A 75 10.08 -1.75 -17.35
CA ILE A 75 8.86 -0.95 -17.09
C ILE A 75 9.13 0.22 -16.13
N CYS A 76 9.79 -0.03 -15.00
CA CYS A 76 10.14 1.03 -14.05
C CYS A 76 11.10 2.06 -14.66
N THR A 77 12.03 1.62 -15.51
CA THR A 77 12.96 2.53 -16.20
C THR A 77 12.21 3.49 -17.11
N GLU A 78 11.28 2.98 -17.93
CA GLU A 78 10.45 3.83 -18.79
C GLU A 78 9.53 4.75 -17.97
N LEU A 79 8.92 4.24 -16.89
CA LEU A 79 8.01 5.00 -16.04
C LEU A 79 8.67 6.18 -15.33
N ALA A 80 9.99 6.16 -15.12
CA ALA A 80 10.72 7.23 -14.43
C ALA A 80 10.50 8.62 -15.07
N GLN A 81 10.18 8.68 -16.37
CA GLN A 81 9.85 9.93 -17.08
C GLN A 81 8.57 10.61 -16.58
N TYR A 82 7.67 9.85 -15.95
CA TYR A 82 6.43 10.34 -15.34
C TYR A 82 6.59 10.63 -13.84
N GLY A 83 7.82 10.57 -13.31
CA GLY A 83 8.10 10.75 -11.90
C GLY A 83 7.79 12.16 -11.41
N SER A 84 7.15 12.26 -10.24
CA SER A 84 6.88 13.53 -9.55
C SER A 84 7.22 13.42 -8.06
N GLY A 85 7.52 14.55 -7.43
CA GLY A 85 7.71 14.63 -5.98
C GLY A 85 6.48 15.16 -5.25
N VAL A 86 6.40 14.88 -3.95
CA VAL A 86 5.49 15.53 -2.99
C VAL A 86 6.27 15.67 -1.68
N GLY A 87 6.02 16.66 -0.83
CA GLY A 87 6.90 16.98 0.33
C GLY A 87 7.42 15.80 1.17
N ARG A 88 6.65 14.70 1.28
CA ARG A 88 7.05 13.43 1.93
C ARG A 88 7.97 12.52 1.07
N ILE A 89 7.78 12.49 -0.25
CA ILE A 89 8.45 11.55 -1.18
C ILE A 89 9.08 12.34 -2.33
N ALA A 90 10.41 12.26 -2.45
CA ALA A 90 11.16 13.10 -3.40
C ALA A 90 10.83 12.79 -4.86
N LYS A 91 10.66 11.51 -5.23
CA LYS A 91 10.33 11.09 -6.59
C LYS A 91 9.56 9.76 -6.60
N LYS A 92 8.33 9.81 -7.11
CA LYS A 92 7.44 8.65 -7.22
C LYS A 92 6.66 8.61 -8.53
N VAL A 93 6.12 7.44 -8.85
CA VAL A 93 5.08 7.24 -9.87
C VAL A 93 3.91 6.48 -9.26
N ARG A 94 2.70 6.93 -9.58
CA ARG A 94 1.42 6.26 -9.28
C ARG A 94 0.57 6.17 -10.54
N GLY A 95 -0.47 5.35 -10.52
CA GLY A 95 -1.33 5.09 -11.67
C GLY A 95 -0.68 4.19 -12.73
N ALA A 96 0.42 3.52 -12.38
CA ALA A 96 1.19 2.73 -13.34
C ALA A 96 0.40 1.51 -13.87
N VAL A 97 -0.58 1.01 -13.11
CA VAL A 97 -1.52 -0.04 -13.55
C VAL A 97 -2.44 0.39 -14.70
N TYR A 98 -2.51 1.68 -15.01
CA TYR A 98 -3.20 2.21 -16.19
C TYR A 98 -2.31 2.26 -17.44
N ARG A 99 -0.99 2.10 -17.28
CA ARG A 99 0.00 2.14 -18.36
C ARG A 99 0.60 0.78 -18.69
N SER A 100 0.47 -0.20 -17.77
CA SER A 100 1.10 -1.51 -17.90
C SER A 100 0.16 -2.66 -17.56
N SER A 101 -0.01 -3.60 -18.50
CA SER A 101 -0.68 -4.87 -18.23
C SER A 101 0.14 -5.77 -17.31
N PHE A 102 1.46 -5.69 -17.35
CA PHE A 102 2.33 -6.40 -16.40
C PHE A 102 2.03 -5.96 -14.96
N LEU A 103 2.08 -4.66 -14.67
CA LEU A 103 1.85 -4.14 -13.32
C LEU A 103 0.41 -4.37 -12.85
N ARG A 104 -0.57 -4.24 -13.75
CA ARG A 104 -1.97 -4.57 -13.42
C ARG A 104 -2.12 -6.04 -13.06
N GLY A 105 -1.58 -6.94 -13.88
CA GLY A 105 -1.64 -8.38 -13.63
C GLY A 105 -0.93 -8.76 -12.34
N MET A 106 0.27 -8.25 -12.10
CA MET A 106 1.03 -8.44 -10.85
C MET A 106 0.24 -8.00 -9.61
N ALA A 107 -0.46 -6.87 -9.69
CA ALA A 107 -1.24 -6.33 -8.57
C ALA A 107 -2.52 -7.12 -8.26
N SER A 108 -3.03 -7.89 -9.22
CA SER A 108 -4.32 -8.59 -9.11
C SER A 108 -4.24 -10.10 -9.30
N ASP A 109 -3.03 -10.67 -9.36
CA ASP A 109 -2.85 -12.08 -9.64
C ASP A 109 -3.37 -12.95 -8.49
N PRO A 110 -4.28 -13.90 -8.74
CA PRO A 110 -4.89 -14.71 -7.68
C PRO A 110 -3.88 -15.61 -6.95
N THR A 111 -2.80 -16.04 -7.61
CA THR A 111 -1.74 -16.84 -6.97
C THR A 111 -0.94 -15.98 -6.00
N ILE A 112 -0.63 -14.73 -6.37
CA ILE A 112 0.01 -13.77 -5.47
C ILE A 112 -0.90 -13.43 -4.28
N LEU A 113 -2.18 -13.12 -4.53
CA LEU A 113 -3.12 -12.75 -3.47
C LEU A 113 -3.32 -13.89 -2.46
N ALA A 114 -3.44 -15.14 -2.93
CA ALA A 114 -3.57 -16.29 -2.05
C ALA A 114 -2.32 -16.50 -1.18
N PHE A 115 -1.13 -16.43 -1.78
CA PHE A 115 0.13 -16.59 -1.06
C PHE A 115 0.35 -15.49 -0.01
N LEU A 116 0.13 -14.23 -0.39
CA LEU A 116 0.28 -13.11 0.54
C LEU A 116 -0.81 -13.12 1.61
N GLY A 117 -2.04 -13.55 1.29
CA GLY A 117 -3.13 -13.69 2.26
C GLY A 117 -2.86 -14.76 3.31
N GLU A 118 -2.21 -15.87 2.94
CA GLU A 118 -1.76 -16.88 3.89
C GLU A 118 -0.73 -16.30 4.88
N ILE A 119 0.26 -15.57 4.36
CA ILE A 119 1.30 -14.92 5.17
C ILE A 119 0.70 -13.82 6.06
N ALA A 120 -0.21 -13.02 5.51
CA ALA A 120 -0.91 -11.95 6.21
C ALA A 120 -1.93 -12.47 7.22
N GLN A 121 -2.31 -13.76 7.19
CA GLN A 121 -3.35 -14.34 8.04
C GLN A 121 -4.71 -13.63 7.91
N VAL A 122 -4.99 -13.07 6.74
CA VAL A 122 -6.25 -12.43 6.37
C VAL A 122 -6.39 -12.45 4.85
N PRO A 123 -7.59 -12.64 4.28
CA PRO A 123 -7.78 -12.53 2.84
C PRO A 123 -7.32 -11.16 2.33
N LEU A 124 -6.51 -11.16 1.27
CA LEU A 124 -6.10 -9.95 0.57
C LEU A 124 -6.78 -9.87 -0.79
N GLU A 125 -7.26 -8.68 -1.11
CA GLU A 125 -7.85 -8.33 -2.40
C GLU A 125 -7.04 -7.21 -3.07
N PRO A 126 -7.11 -7.08 -4.41
CA PRO A 126 -6.54 -5.93 -5.11
C PRO A 126 -7.13 -4.64 -4.54
N HIS A 127 -6.27 -3.63 -4.33
CA HIS A 127 -6.75 -2.38 -3.76
C HIS A 127 -7.71 -1.63 -4.72
N PRO A 128 -8.94 -1.25 -4.30
CA PRO A 128 -9.94 -0.56 -5.13
C PRO A 128 -9.50 0.79 -5.74
N VAL A 129 -8.68 1.53 -5.01
CA VAL A 129 -7.98 2.73 -5.49
C VAL A 129 -6.80 2.26 -6.34
N HIS A 130 -7.05 1.98 -7.62
CA HIS A 130 -6.07 1.47 -8.56
C HIS A 130 -4.92 2.46 -8.77
N HIS A 131 -5.17 3.75 -8.62
CA HIS A 131 -4.12 4.75 -8.83
C HIS A 131 -2.96 4.59 -7.83
N HIS A 132 -3.20 4.17 -6.59
CA HIS A 132 -2.13 3.84 -5.66
C HIS A 132 -1.86 2.35 -5.50
N ALA A 133 -2.61 1.48 -6.17
CA ALA A 133 -2.42 0.03 -6.09
C ALA A 133 -0.98 -0.38 -6.39
N VAL A 134 -0.31 0.30 -7.34
CA VAL A 134 1.15 0.22 -7.54
C VAL A 134 1.77 1.61 -7.40
N HIS A 135 2.59 1.78 -6.37
CA HIS A 135 3.37 2.97 -6.09
C HIS A 135 4.87 2.68 -6.29
N ILE A 136 5.55 3.44 -7.13
CA ILE A 136 6.98 3.23 -7.43
C ILE A 136 7.77 4.39 -6.85
N ASN A 137 8.75 4.08 -6.00
CA ASN A 137 9.66 5.06 -5.42
C ASN A 137 11.02 4.99 -6.14
N TYR A 138 11.55 6.17 -6.50
CA TYR A 138 12.86 6.32 -7.12
C TYR A 138 13.82 7.04 -6.16
N ALA A 139 15.13 6.86 -6.39
CA ALA A 139 16.14 7.65 -5.70
C ALA A 139 15.91 9.17 -5.89
N PRO A 140 16.05 9.99 -4.83
CA PRO A 140 16.06 11.44 -4.95
C PRO A 140 17.30 11.94 -5.70
N ASP A 141 17.17 13.09 -6.36
CA ASP A 141 18.31 13.77 -6.99
C ASP A 141 19.24 14.41 -5.95
N ASP A 142 18.67 14.82 -4.82
CA ASP A 142 19.36 15.35 -3.64
C ASP A 142 19.54 14.24 -2.59
N LEU A 143 20.80 13.90 -2.30
CA LEU A 143 21.17 12.86 -1.33
C LEU A 143 20.95 13.27 0.13
N ALA A 144 20.66 14.54 0.40
CA ALA A 144 20.21 14.95 1.73
C ALA A 144 18.87 14.28 2.06
N LEU A 145 17.94 14.27 1.09
CA LEU A 145 16.58 13.83 1.28
C LEU A 145 16.46 12.31 1.46
N ASN A 146 15.61 11.92 2.41
CA ASN A 146 15.05 10.56 2.40
C ASN A 146 14.28 10.28 1.10
N VAL A 147 14.25 9.01 0.69
CA VAL A 147 13.41 8.57 -0.42
C VAL A 147 11.94 8.74 -0.02
N ASP A 148 11.59 8.31 1.19
CA ASP A 148 10.30 8.52 1.84
C ASP A 148 10.53 8.75 3.34
N GLN A 149 9.86 9.75 3.91
CA GLN A 149 9.98 10.10 5.33
C GLN A 149 9.32 9.04 6.23
N TRP A 150 9.49 9.15 7.55
CA TRP A 150 8.76 8.28 8.49
C TRP A 150 7.25 8.47 8.34
N HIS A 151 6.52 7.37 8.18
CA HIS A 151 5.08 7.36 8.00
C HIS A 151 4.48 6.03 8.41
N ARG A 152 3.15 6.01 8.50
CA ARG A 152 2.36 4.80 8.26
C ARG A 152 1.65 4.98 6.92
N ASP A 153 1.21 3.89 6.32
CA ASP A 153 0.39 3.99 5.13
C ASP A 153 -1.09 4.22 5.43
N ALA A 154 -1.79 4.65 4.38
CA ALA A 154 -3.23 4.77 4.30
C ALA A 154 -3.82 3.57 3.53
N ILE A 155 -3.36 2.37 3.85
CA ILE A 155 -3.76 1.08 3.25
C ILE A 155 -3.53 -0.03 4.29
N ALA A 156 -4.29 -1.12 4.17
CA ALA A 156 -4.24 -2.21 5.16
C ALA A 156 -2.94 -3.02 5.08
N PHE A 157 -2.60 -3.49 3.89
CA PHE A 157 -1.38 -4.26 3.63
C PHE A 157 -0.69 -3.79 2.36
N ASP A 158 0.63 -3.74 2.39
CA ASP A 158 1.47 -3.58 1.21
C ASP A 158 2.66 -4.53 1.27
N TYR A 159 3.25 -4.76 0.11
CA TYR A 159 4.64 -5.20 0.06
C TYR A 159 5.54 -4.08 -0.44
N VAL A 160 6.80 -4.10 0.00
CA VAL A 160 7.89 -3.30 -0.57
C VAL A 160 8.85 -4.22 -1.31
N LEU A 161 8.81 -4.20 -2.64
CA LEU A 161 9.60 -5.03 -3.55
C LEU A 161 10.83 -4.26 -4.06
N MET A 162 12.00 -4.87 -3.98
CA MET A 162 13.22 -4.36 -4.59
C MET A 162 13.21 -4.63 -6.10
N ALA A 163 13.10 -3.57 -6.91
CA ALA A 163 13.28 -3.68 -8.37
C ALA A 163 14.75 -3.53 -8.75
N SER A 164 15.45 -2.56 -8.17
CA SER A 164 16.92 -2.44 -8.28
C SER A 164 17.65 -3.44 -7.37
N ASP A 165 18.86 -3.82 -7.72
CA ASP A 165 19.70 -4.67 -6.84
C ASP A 165 20.09 -3.90 -5.56
N PRO A 166 19.70 -4.35 -4.36
CA PRO A 166 20.03 -3.66 -3.12
C PRO A 166 21.46 -3.94 -2.63
N ARG A 167 22.14 -4.98 -3.12
CA ARG A 167 23.44 -5.44 -2.57
C ARG A 167 24.57 -4.42 -2.67
N PRO A 168 24.75 -3.70 -3.79
CA PRO A 168 25.78 -2.66 -3.88
C PRO A 168 25.31 -1.29 -3.34
N MET A 169 24.05 -1.15 -2.91
CA MET A 169 23.47 0.13 -2.49
C MET A 169 24.00 0.56 -1.12
N LYS A 170 24.43 1.82 -0.99
CA LYS A 170 24.79 2.45 0.30
C LYS A 170 23.74 3.48 0.72
N GLY A 171 23.25 3.37 1.95
CA GLY A 171 22.03 4.08 2.38
C GLY A 171 20.79 3.51 1.67
N GLY A 172 19.71 4.30 1.55
CA GLY A 172 18.53 3.90 0.79
C GLY A 172 17.69 2.78 1.42
N ARG A 173 18.02 2.38 2.65
CA ARG A 173 17.42 1.22 3.33
C ARG A 173 15.96 1.48 3.66
N PHE A 174 15.16 0.43 3.54
CA PHE A 174 13.86 0.38 4.19
C PHE A 174 14.08 0.19 5.69
N GLU A 175 13.54 1.09 6.50
CA GLU A 175 13.64 1.03 7.96
C GLU A 175 12.26 1.06 8.59
N TYR A 176 12.04 0.28 9.65
CA TYR A 176 10.79 0.25 10.39
C TYR A 176 11.03 0.32 11.90
N TYR A 177 10.06 0.84 12.63
CA TYR A 177 10.03 0.87 14.09
C TYR A 177 9.40 -0.42 14.63
N ALA A 178 10.18 -1.22 15.36
CA ALA A 178 9.71 -2.42 16.05
C ALA A 178 9.05 -2.06 17.40
N GLY A 179 7.88 -1.43 17.31
CA GLY A 179 7.11 -0.93 18.44
C GLY A 179 5.70 -0.52 18.00
N PRO A 180 4.80 -0.17 18.95
CA PRO A 180 3.49 0.37 18.61
C PRO A 180 3.61 1.61 17.72
N MET A 181 2.81 1.68 16.65
CA MET A 181 2.86 2.77 15.67
C MET A 181 2.62 4.13 16.34
N GLU A 182 1.66 4.20 17.26
CA GLU A 182 1.32 5.39 18.03
C GLU A 182 2.50 5.87 18.89
N GLU A 183 3.20 4.95 19.56
CA GLU A 183 4.38 5.29 20.38
C GLU A 183 5.47 5.92 19.50
N GLY A 184 5.77 5.29 18.36
CA GLY A 184 6.78 5.79 17.42
C GLY A 184 6.38 7.14 16.82
N ARG A 185 5.10 7.31 16.45
CA ARG A 185 4.55 8.59 15.99
C ARG A 185 4.75 9.68 17.04
N ASP A 186 4.34 9.42 18.28
CA ASP A 186 4.37 10.42 19.34
C ASP A 186 5.80 10.85 19.70
N LEU A 187 6.76 9.93 19.62
CA LEU A 187 8.19 10.24 19.72
C LEU A 187 8.63 11.19 18.59
N LEU A 188 8.31 10.87 17.33
CA LEU A 188 8.69 11.69 16.18
C LEU A 188 8.02 13.07 16.18
N LEU A 189 6.75 13.15 16.59
CA LEU A 189 6.02 14.43 16.74
C LEU A 189 6.56 15.29 17.88
N ALA A 190 7.13 14.66 18.91
CA ALA A 190 7.85 15.35 19.98
C ALA A 190 9.30 15.70 19.61
N GLU A 191 9.67 15.58 18.32
CA GLU A 191 11.03 15.80 17.79
C GLU A 191 12.11 14.95 18.48
N LYS A 192 11.72 13.79 19.00
CA LYS A 192 12.65 12.82 19.58
C LYS A 192 13.08 11.82 18.51
N GLU A 193 14.32 11.36 18.61
CA GLU A 193 14.78 10.22 17.83
C GLU A 193 14.08 8.94 18.29
N LEU A 194 13.76 8.08 17.34
CA LEU A 194 13.34 6.71 17.67
C LEU A 194 14.51 5.97 18.31
N PRO A 195 14.28 5.16 19.37
CA PRO A 195 15.32 4.36 19.98
C PRO A 195 16.03 3.48 18.94
N THR A 196 17.35 3.64 18.77
CA THR A 196 18.13 2.94 17.73
C THR A 196 17.96 1.42 17.80
N GLY A 197 17.82 0.86 19.01
CA GLY A 197 17.58 -0.58 19.21
C GLY A 197 16.23 -1.09 18.69
N LYS A 198 15.25 -0.20 18.48
CA LYS A 198 13.94 -0.50 17.92
C LYS A 198 13.81 -0.16 16.44
N VAL A 199 14.74 0.59 15.84
CA VAL A 199 14.77 0.79 14.38
C VAL A 199 15.44 -0.40 13.73
N LYS A 200 14.72 -1.08 12.83
CA LYS A 200 15.16 -2.30 12.14
C LYS A 200 15.18 -2.09 10.63
N SER A 201 16.05 -2.82 9.95
CA SER A 201 16.15 -2.86 8.49
C SER A 201 16.30 -4.31 8.07
N PRO A 202 15.42 -4.84 7.20
CA PRO A 202 15.61 -6.16 6.61
C PRO A 202 16.76 -6.12 5.59
N GLU A 203 17.47 -7.24 5.44
CA GLU A 203 18.50 -7.43 4.41
C GLU A 203 17.89 -8.15 3.22
N PHE A 204 17.73 -7.45 2.09
CA PHE A 204 17.15 -8.01 0.88
C PHE A 204 18.19 -8.81 0.09
N PRO A 205 17.95 -10.09 -0.25
CA PRO A 205 18.93 -10.91 -0.98
C PRO A 205 19.22 -10.44 -2.42
N GLY A 206 18.30 -9.70 -3.05
CA GLY A 206 18.45 -9.21 -4.41
C GLY A 206 17.19 -8.53 -4.95
N PRO A 207 17.17 -8.16 -6.24
CA PRO A 207 15.94 -7.80 -6.95
C PRO A 207 14.89 -8.91 -6.87
N GLY A 208 13.61 -8.59 -6.94
CA GLY A 208 12.54 -9.58 -6.92
C GLY A 208 12.21 -10.12 -5.51
N TRP A 209 12.84 -9.58 -4.47
CA TRP A 209 12.54 -9.86 -3.07
C TRP A 209 11.73 -8.72 -2.46
N ALA A 210 10.75 -9.08 -1.63
CA ALA A 210 9.87 -8.12 -0.99
C ALA A 210 9.74 -8.38 0.52
N VAL A 211 9.34 -7.36 1.27
CA VAL A 211 8.74 -7.56 2.60
C VAL A 211 7.27 -7.27 2.52
N LEU A 212 6.43 -8.05 3.21
CA LEU A 212 5.01 -7.77 3.39
C LEU A 212 4.79 -7.13 4.75
N GLN A 213 3.99 -6.08 4.83
CA GLN A 213 3.69 -5.40 6.09
C GLN A 213 2.21 -4.97 6.18
N GLN A 214 1.73 -4.80 7.40
CA GLN A 214 0.45 -4.16 7.66
C GLN A 214 0.66 -2.64 7.68
N GLY A 215 0.62 -2.01 6.51
CA GLY A 215 1.15 -0.66 6.25
C GLY A 215 0.69 0.44 7.21
N HIS A 216 -0.57 0.39 7.69
CA HIS A 216 -1.07 1.38 8.65
C HIS A 216 -0.65 1.12 10.11
N ARG A 217 -0.18 -0.09 10.44
CA ARG A 217 0.29 -0.49 11.78
C ARG A 217 1.80 -0.56 11.91
N VAL A 218 2.55 -0.46 10.82
CA VAL A 218 4.01 -0.42 10.84
C VAL A 218 4.49 0.99 10.53
N LEU A 219 5.14 1.64 11.50
CA LEU A 219 5.82 2.91 11.27
C LEU A 219 7.13 2.65 10.54
N HIS A 220 7.30 3.21 9.34
CA HIS A 220 8.43 2.91 8.47
C HIS A 220 8.87 4.09 7.60
N ARG A 221 10.03 3.96 6.95
CA ARG A 221 10.60 4.93 6.01
C ARG A 221 11.49 4.27 4.96
N ALA A 222 11.85 5.03 3.94
CA ALA A 222 12.96 4.71 3.04
C ALA A 222 14.04 5.79 3.19
N CYS A 223 15.15 5.45 3.87
CA CYS A 223 16.15 6.45 4.24
C CYS A 223 16.92 6.98 3.03
N ARG A 224 17.61 8.11 3.21
CA ARG A 224 18.44 8.74 2.19
C ARG A 224 19.56 7.80 1.72
N LEU A 225 20.00 7.98 0.48
CA LEU A 225 21.20 7.30 -0.02
C LEU A 225 22.46 8.00 0.48
N GLU A 226 23.54 7.23 0.64
CA GLU A 226 24.86 7.77 0.99
C GLU A 226 25.67 8.16 -0.27
N GLU A 227 25.37 7.52 -1.39
CA GLU A 227 25.92 7.82 -2.71
C GLU A 227 24.86 7.64 -3.80
N ARG A 228 25.08 8.23 -4.99
CA ARG A 228 24.13 8.11 -6.10
C ARG A 228 24.01 6.64 -6.53
N TYR A 229 22.77 6.13 -6.52
CA TYR A 229 22.44 4.77 -6.95
C TYR A 229 21.04 4.77 -7.56
N PRO A 230 20.76 4.02 -8.65
CA PRO A 230 19.44 3.96 -9.28
C PRO A 230 18.48 3.07 -8.47
N ARG A 231 18.22 3.45 -7.22
CA ARG A 231 17.30 2.75 -6.33
C ARG A 231 15.88 2.85 -6.88
N ILE A 232 15.24 1.70 -7.06
CA ILE A 232 13.83 1.58 -7.43
C ILE A 232 13.18 0.54 -6.53
N THR A 233 12.12 0.95 -5.84
CA THR A 233 11.25 0.03 -5.08
C THR A 233 9.82 0.16 -5.58
N VAL A 234 9.13 -0.97 -5.67
CA VAL A 234 7.74 -1.06 -6.09
C VAL A 234 6.93 -1.48 -4.88
N VAL A 235 5.94 -0.67 -4.53
CA VAL A 235 5.01 -0.90 -3.44
C VAL A 235 3.67 -1.27 -4.04
N ASN A 236 3.11 -2.41 -3.64
CA ASN A 236 1.78 -2.80 -4.07
C ASN A 236 0.85 -2.85 -2.88
N SER A 237 -0.25 -2.12 -2.96
CA SER A 237 -1.25 -2.02 -1.89
C SER A 237 -2.35 -3.06 -2.07
N PHE A 238 -2.88 -3.54 -0.94
CA PHE A 238 -3.96 -4.51 -0.86
C PHE A 238 -5.07 -4.02 0.06
N TRP A 239 -6.29 -4.44 -0.28
CA TRP A 239 -7.46 -4.29 0.55
C TRP A 239 -7.69 -5.56 1.36
N ALA A 240 -8.08 -5.43 2.63
CA ALA A 240 -8.37 -6.56 3.51
C ALA A 240 -9.73 -6.33 4.17
N PRO A 241 -10.86 -6.75 3.56
CA PRO A 241 -12.18 -6.50 4.12
C PRO A 241 -12.44 -7.36 5.36
N VAL A 242 -12.08 -6.87 6.54
CA VAL A 242 -12.35 -7.51 7.83
C VAL A 242 -13.65 -6.96 8.41
N PRO A 243 -14.68 -7.80 8.65
CA PRO A 243 -15.94 -7.33 9.20
C PRO A 243 -15.78 -6.62 10.54
N GLY A 244 -16.33 -5.41 10.64
CA GLY A 244 -16.30 -4.60 11.87
C GLY A 244 -14.98 -3.87 12.13
N VAL A 245 -14.02 -3.93 11.21
CA VAL A 245 -12.78 -3.15 11.26
C VAL A 245 -12.79 -2.14 10.12
N ASP A 246 -12.55 -0.86 10.44
CA ASP A 246 -12.48 0.20 9.44
C ASP A 246 -11.18 0.10 8.64
N ASP A 247 -11.30 0.26 7.31
CA ASP A 247 -10.16 0.30 6.41
C ASP A 247 -9.37 1.61 6.59
N PRO A 248 -8.02 1.58 6.59
CA PRO A 248 -7.21 2.77 6.84
C PRO A 248 -7.07 3.72 5.62
N THR A 249 -7.67 3.38 4.47
CA THR A 249 -7.65 4.23 3.27
C THR A 249 -8.38 5.54 3.50
N ASP A 250 -7.65 6.65 3.32
CA ASP A 250 -8.17 7.99 3.56
C ASP A 250 -8.07 8.90 2.33
N LEU A 251 -9.17 9.59 2.05
CA LEU A 251 -9.27 10.52 0.94
C LEU A 251 -8.24 11.68 1.00
N PRO A 252 -7.92 12.29 2.16
CA PRO A 252 -6.93 13.36 2.22
C PRO A 252 -5.56 12.96 1.66
N THR A 253 -5.10 11.73 1.96
CA THR A 253 -3.86 11.20 1.38
C THR A 253 -3.96 11.10 -0.13
N ILE A 254 -5.04 10.56 -0.68
CA ILE A 254 -5.20 10.40 -2.13
C ILE A 254 -5.27 11.77 -2.83
N LEU A 255 -6.07 12.71 -2.29
CA LEU A 255 -6.21 14.09 -2.77
C LEU A 255 -4.87 14.79 -2.90
N LYS A 256 -4.02 14.69 -1.88
CA LYS A 256 -2.75 15.42 -1.83
C LYS A 256 -1.77 15.03 -2.92
N PHE A 257 -1.99 13.89 -3.52
CA PHE A 257 -0.92 13.02 -3.98
C PHE A 257 -1.23 12.61 -5.44
N ASP A 258 -2.52 12.62 -5.81
CA ASP A 258 -3.03 12.48 -7.18
C ASP A 258 -3.93 13.64 -7.67
N GLY A 259 -4.33 14.56 -6.79
CA GLY A 259 -5.24 15.65 -7.12
C GLY A 259 -6.72 15.24 -7.15
N PRO A 260 -7.65 16.22 -7.20
CA PRO A 260 -9.07 16.01 -6.96
C PRO A 260 -9.76 15.09 -7.98
N GLU A 261 -9.46 15.24 -9.27
CA GLU A 261 -10.12 14.44 -10.33
C GLU A 261 -9.87 12.95 -10.15
N VAL A 262 -8.60 12.55 -9.98
CA VAL A 262 -8.23 11.15 -9.75
C VAL A 262 -8.72 10.69 -8.39
N ALA A 263 -8.48 11.47 -7.33
CA ALA A 263 -8.83 11.08 -5.98
C ALA A 263 -10.33 10.82 -5.81
N LEU A 264 -11.19 11.74 -6.26
CA LEU A 264 -12.65 11.60 -6.11
C LEU A 264 -13.21 10.47 -6.98
N THR A 265 -12.67 10.28 -8.19
CA THR A 265 -13.04 9.16 -9.06
C THR A 265 -12.71 7.82 -8.41
N GLU A 266 -11.47 7.64 -7.95
CA GLU A 266 -11.01 6.40 -7.33
C GLU A 266 -11.67 6.16 -5.97
N TRP A 267 -11.89 7.22 -5.18
CA TRP A 267 -12.57 7.18 -3.89
C TRP A 267 -14.03 6.73 -4.04
N SER A 268 -14.75 7.24 -5.05
CA SER A 268 -16.12 6.81 -5.31
C SER A 268 -16.20 5.30 -5.59
N ARG A 269 -15.22 4.76 -6.33
CA ARG A 269 -15.13 3.30 -6.57
C ARG A 269 -14.84 2.55 -5.28
N PHE A 270 -13.86 3.02 -4.50
CA PHE A 270 -13.50 2.40 -3.23
C PHE A 270 -14.70 2.35 -2.27
N GLN A 271 -15.37 3.47 -2.04
CA GLN A 271 -16.52 3.54 -1.14
C GLN A 271 -17.71 2.73 -1.64
N ALA A 272 -17.94 2.65 -2.96
CA ALA A 272 -18.94 1.75 -3.54
C ALA A 272 -18.63 0.28 -3.23
N LEU A 273 -17.36 -0.15 -3.32
CA LEU A 273 -16.94 -1.51 -3.00
C LEU A 273 -16.98 -1.81 -1.49
N VAL A 274 -16.60 -0.84 -0.65
CA VAL A 274 -16.76 -0.94 0.81
C VAL A 274 -18.24 -1.12 1.18
N GLY A 275 -19.12 -0.25 0.66
CA GLY A 275 -20.56 -0.35 0.88
C GLY A 275 -21.13 -1.68 0.40
N ALA A 276 -20.71 -2.17 -0.78
CA ALA A 276 -21.13 -3.48 -1.30
C ALA A 276 -20.69 -4.64 -0.39
N SER A 277 -19.44 -4.62 0.10
CA SER A 277 -18.91 -5.62 1.04
C SER A 277 -19.67 -5.61 2.36
N GLN A 278 -19.95 -4.43 2.92
CA GLN A 278 -20.74 -4.30 4.15
C GLN A 278 -22.19 -4.77 3.97
N LEU A 279 -22.84 -4.46 2.84
CA LEU A 279 -24.18 -4.95 2.52
C LEU A 279 -24.22 -6.48 2.37
N GLN A 280 -23.22 -7.08 1.71
CA GLN A 280 -23.11 -8.53 1.58
C GLN A 280 -22.92 -9.19 2.94
N HIS A 281 -22.03 -8.65 3.79
CA HIS A 281 -21.86 -9.14 5.14
C HIS A 281 -23.16 -9.04 5.95
N PHE A 282 -23.81 -7.87 5.96
CA PHE A 282 -25.10 -7.67 6.62
C PHE A 282 -26.13 -8.69 6.17
N ALA A 283 -26.31 -8.88 4.87
CA ALA A 283 -27.26 -9.82 4.32
C ALA A 283 -26.99 -11.27 4.75
N HIS A 284 -25.71 -11.69 4.78
CA HIS A 284 -25.34 -13.07 5.07
C HIS A 284 -25.27 -13.41 6.56
N THR A 285 -24.93 -12.47 7.44
CA THR A 285 -24.61 -12.78 8.84
C THR A 285 -25.53 -12.09 9.84
N GLN A 286 -26.24 -11.03 9.44
CA GLN A 286 -26.92 -10.15 10.38
C GLN A 286 -28.44 -10.13 10.26
N THR A 287 -29.01 -10.77 9.24
CA THR A 287 -30.46 -10.84 8.99
C THR A 287 -31.15 -11.98 9.75
N ASP A 288 -30.85 -12.10 11.05
CA ASP A 288 -31.50 -13.07 11.94
C ASP A 288 -32.79 -12.49 12.56
N PHE A 289 -33.86 -13.28 12.60
CA PHE A 289 -35.14 -12.96 13.24
C PHE A 289 -35.02 -12.68 14.75
N THR A 290 -33.93 -13.12 15.40
CA THR A 290 -33.67 -12.82 16.82
C THR A 290 -33.16 -11.40 17.06
N ARG A 291 -32.65 -10.73 16.01
CA ARG A 291 -32.07 -9.39 16.13
C ARG A 291 -33.16 -8.32 16.21
N PRO A 292 -33.07 -7.35 17.13
CA PRO A 292 -34.04 -6.26 17.21
C PRO A 292 -34.11 -5.45 15.90
N LEU A 293 -35.33 -5.22 15.40
CA LEU A 293 -35.56 -4.44 14.18
C LEU A 293 -34.87 -3.05 14.19
N PRO A 294 -34.82 -2.30 15.31
CA PRO A 294 -34.08 -1.03 15.36
C PRO A 294 -32.57 -1.17 15.09
N GLU A 295 -31.95 -2.29 15.47
CA GLU A 295 -30.52 -2.53 15.21
C GLU A 295 -30.27 -2.85 13.73
N LEU A 296 -31.16 -3.63 13.11
CA LEU A 296 -31.10 -3.89 11.67
C LEU A 296 -31.23 -2.58 10.87
N GLN A 297 -32.17 -1.71 11.27
CA GLN A 297 -32.34 -0.40 10.66
C GLN A 297 -31.11 0.50 10.86
N ALA A 298 -30.57 0.53 12.08
CA ALA A 298 -29.40 1.35 12.40
C ALA A 298 -28.18 0.93 11.55
N GLU A 299 -27.96 -0.37 11.40
CA GLU A 299 -26.86 -0.88 10.60
C GLU A 299 -27.04 -0.57 9.10
N LEU A 300 -28.23 -0.78 8.54
CA LEU A 300 -28.50 -0.39 7.15
C LEU A 300 -28.29 1.11 6.90
N ARG A 301 -28.69 1.97 7.84
CA ARG A 301 -28.44 3.41 7.76
C ARG A 301 -26.95 3.74 7.85
N ARG A 302 -26.21 3.05 8.73
CA ARG A 302 -24.75 3.20 8.85
C ARG A 302 -24.06 2.88 7.52
N ILE A 303 -24.46 1.77 6.87
CA ILE A 303 -23.91 1.36 5.56
C ILE A 303 -24.30 2.36 4.46
N ALA A 304 -25.54 2.86 4.47
CA ALA A 304 -25.96 3.90 3.52
C ALA A 304 -25.15 5.19 3.68
N GLY A 305 -24.84 5.59 4.92
CA GLY A 305 -24.01 6.75 5.24
C GLY A 305 -22.63 6.71 4.59
N VAL A 306 -22.03 5.53 4.41
CA VAL A 306 -20.74 5.37 3.68
C VAL A 306 -20.83 5.92 2.25
N LEU A 307 -21.96 5.71 1.57
CA LEU A 307 -22.17 6.19 0.21
C LEU A 307 -22.57 7.67 0.17
N GLU A 308 -23.29 8.14 1.18
CA GLU A 308 -23.61 9.56 1.35
C GLU A 308 -22.31 10.37 1.59
N ASP A 309 -21.45 9.92 2.51
CA ASP A 309 -20.14 10.53 2.77
C ASP A 309 -19.25 10.55 1.52
N ALA A 310 -19.32 9.51 0.68
CA ALA A 310 -18.59 9.44 -0.58
C ALA A 310 -19.12 10.42 -1.63
N ALA A 311 -20.42 10.71 -1.64
CA ALA A 311 -21.03 11.70 -2.51
C ALA A 311 -20.71 13.12 -2.04
N ASP A 312 -20.83 13.38 -0.73
CA ASP A 312 -20.48 14.67 -0.12
C ASP A 312 -18.99 15.02 -0.29
N ALA A 313 -18.13 14.00 -0.45
CA ALA A 313 -16.71 14.21 -0.76
C ALA A 313 -16.47 14.99 -2.06
N PHE A 314 -17.40 14.99 -3.02
CA PHE A 314 -17.28 15.76 -4.27
C PHE A 314 -17.38 17.27 -4.06
N ASP A 315 -17.95 17.70 -2.93
CA ASP A 315 -18.08 19.12 -2.57
C ASP A 315 -16.85 19.66 -1.83
N ARG A 316 -15.84 18.81 -1.56
CA ARG A 316 -14.60 19.22 -0.89
C ARG A 316 -13.74 20.11 -1.79
N ASP A 317 -13.16 21.14 -1.19
CA ASP A 317 -12.24 22.08 -1.83
C ASP A 317 -10.81 22.05 -1.25
N ASP A 318 -10.54 21.16 -0.28
CA ASP A 318 -9.24 21.04 0.34
C ASP A 318 -8.23 20.27 -0.53
N ALA A 319 -6.95 20.58 -0.34
CA ALA A 319 -5.86 19.97 -1.12
C ALA A 319 -5.41 18.60 -0.58
N GLY A 320 -6.08 18.04 0.42
CA GLY A 320 -5.65 16.85 1.15
C GLY A 320 -4.41 17.08 2.04
N SER A 321 -3.98 16.03 2.71
CA SER A 321 -2.84 16.01 3.62
C SER A 321 -1.99 14.76 3.43
N LEU A 322 -0.73 14.78 3.88
CA LEU A 322 0.12 13.59 3.92
C LEU A 322 0.21 13.06 5.34
N ILE A 323 0.33 11.74 5.45
CA ILE A 323 0.73 11.08 6.69
C ILE A 323 2.25 10.94 6.68
N SER A 324 2.93 11.73 7.51
CA SER A 324 4.36 11.64 7.77
C SER A 324 4.70 12.25 9.12
N TYR A 325 5.80 11.84 9.72
CA TYR A 325 6.21 12.21 11.06
C TYR A 325 7.70 12.60 11.11
N GLY A 326 8.02 13.60 11.94
CA GLY A 326 9.38 14.13 12.09
C GLY A 326 9.79 15.11 10.99
N ALA A 327 10.88 15.85 11.23
CA ALA A 327 11.47 16.73 10.23
C ALA A 327 12.20 15.91 9.16
N GLY A 328 11.89 16.18 7.89
CA GLY A 328 12.63 15.61 6.77
C GLY A 328 14.07 16.10 6.80
N SER A 329 14.98 15.23 7.25
CA SER A 329 16.41 15.36 6.95
C SER A 329 16.68 14.63 5.66
#